data_AF-A0A934ZLR2-F1
#
_entry.id   AF-A0A934ZLR2-F1
#
_cell.length_a   1.000
_cell.length_b   1.000
_cell.length_c   1.000
_cell.angle_alpha   90.00
_cell.angle_beta   90.00
_cell.angle_gamma   90.00
#
_symmetry.space_group_name_H-M   'P 1'
#
loop_
_entity.id
_entity.type
_entity.pdbx_description
1 polymer ?
#
loop_
_entity_poly.entity_id
_entity_poly.type
_entity_poly.pdbx_seq_one_letter_code
_entity_poly.pdbx_strand_id
1 'polypeptide(L)'
;MDEYVSTESPPGAPSSSDVAAALREVAPAVGACGAGRRGFVTATVRFNPQGTVGVVFVHPSYIETPVGVCVERAVRIARVPPFVAPHFTVTYRFPIQ
;
A
#
# COMPACT_ATOMS: atom_id res chain seq x y z
N MET A 1 -12.32 -31.76 10.80
CA MET A 1 -12.54 -30.33 11.08
C MET A 1 -11.16 -29.73 11.17
N ASP A 2 -10.47 -29.56 10.04
CA ASP A 2 -9.07 -29.15 9.97
C ASP A 2 -8.87 -28.68 8.51
N GLU A 3 -8.26 -27.57 8.12
CA GLU A 3 -7.72 -26.38 8.76
C GLU A 3 -7.51 -25.42 7.57
N TYR A 4 -8.32 -24.37 7.40
CA TYR A 4 -8.09 -23.37 6.33
C TYR A 4 -7.20 -22.27 6.91
N VAL A 5 -5.90 -22.53 7.03
CA VAL A 5 -4.92 -21.46 7.19
C VAL A 5 -4.56 -20.94 5.80
N SER A 6 -5.39 -20.04 5.28
CA SER A 6 -5.04 -19.27 4.07
C SER A 6 -4.29 -18.00 4.49
N THR A 7 -3.03 -18.17 4.88
CA THR A 7 -2.05 -17.07 5.03
C THR A 7 -1.22 -16.85 3.77
N GLU A 8 -1.31 -17.75 2.79
CA GLU A 8 -0.63 -17.62 1.51
C GLU A 8 -1.50 -16.85 0.52
N SER A 9 -0.91 -15.80 -0.05
CA SER A 9 -1.46 -15.07 -1.19
C SER A 9 -1.80 -16.06 -2.31
N PRO A 10 -2.82 -15.78 -3.14
CA PRO A 10 -3.14 -16.63 -4.28
C PRO A 10 -1.90 -16.87 -5.16
N PRO A 11 -1.77 -18.06 -5.78
CA PRO A 11 -0.58 -18.41 -6.54
C PRO A 11 -0.27 -17.35 -7.60
N GLY A 12 0.97 -16.86 -7.57
CA GLY A 12 1.42 -15.80 -8.47
C GLY A 12 1.15 -14.36 -7.99
N ALA A 13 0.65 -14.15 -6.78
CA ALA A 13 0.63 -12.85 -6.11
C ALA A 13 1.84 -12.69 -5.15
N PRO A 14 2.26 -11.46 -4.82
CA PRO A 14 3.30 -11.24 -3.81
C PRO A 14 2.84 -11.77 -2.44
N SER A 15 3.77 -12.21 -1.60
CA SER A 15 3.42 -12.68 -0.26
C SER A 15 2.87 -11.53 0.59
N SER A 16 1.98 -11.86 1.53
CA SER A 16 1.44 -10.87 2.48
C SER A 16 2.56 -10.20 3.30
N SER A 17 3.62 -10.94 3.64
CA SER A 17 4.82 -10.42 4.31
C SER A 17 5.60 -9.43 3.46
N ASP A 18 5.78 -9.67 2.16
CA ASP A 18 6.51 -8.77 1.26
C ASP A 18 5.74 -7.46 1.09
N VAL A 19 4.42 -7.56 0.90
CA VAL A 19 3.53 -6.39 0.81
C VAL A 19 3.59 -5.58 2.11
N ALA A 20 3.50 -6.24 3.27
CA ALA A 20 3.58 -5.57 4.56
C ALA A 20 4.96 -4.94 4.82
N ALA A 21 6.04 -5.55 4.35
CA ALA A 21 7.38 -4.97 4.43
C ALA A 21 7.48 -3.72 3.54
N ALA A 22 7.12 -3.83 2.26
CA ALA A 22 7.17 -2.74 1.29
C ALA A 22 6.37 -1.51 1.72
N LEU A 23 5.18 -1.72 2.29
CA LEU A 23 4.32 -0.62 2.75
C LEU A 23 4.83 -0.01 4.07
N ARG A 24 5.45 -0.80 4.96
CA ARG A 24 6.10 -0.28 6.17
C ARG A 24 7.31 0.60 5.83
N GLU A 25 8.07 0.26 4.80
CA GLU A 25 9.23 1.05 4.37
C GLU A 25 8.85 2.47 3.94
N VAL A 26 7.69 2.65 3.29
CA VAL A 26 7.20 3.99 2.89
C VAL A 26 6.39 4.69 3.97
N ALA A 27 6.04 4.02 5.06
CA ALA A 27 5.21 4.59 6.12
C ALA A 27 5.78 5.87 6.76
N PRO A 28 7.10 6.04 6.97
CA PRO A 28 7.64 7.32 7.47
C PRO A 28 7.45 8.48 6.50
N ALA A 29 7.62 8.24 5.19
CA ALA A 29 7.41 9.25 4.16
C ALA A 29 5.92 9.65 4.04
N VAL A 30 5.02 8.68 4.16
CA VAL A 30 3.57 8.94 4.29
C VAL A 30 3.26 9.69 5.58
N GLY A 31 3.95 9.33 6.67
CA GLY A 31 3.85 9.98 7.97
C GLY A 31 4.02 11.48 7.89
N ALA A 32 5.09 11.92 7.22
CA ALA A 32 5.41 13.34 7.01
C ALA A 32 4.35 14.12 6.21
N CYS A 33 3.45 13.45 5.50
CA CYS A 33 2.35 14.10 4.77
C CYS A 33 1.24 14.62 5.68
N GLY A 34 1.19 14.21 6.96
CA GLY A 34 0.14 14.62 7.91
C GLY A 34 0.12 16.11 8.25
N ALA A 35 1.23 16.82 7.98
CA ALA A 35 1.37 18.26 8.24
C ALA A 35 1.03 18.65 9.69
N GLY A 36 1.48 17.83 10.66
CA GLY A 36 1.25 18.06 12.09
C GLY A 36 -0.08 17.49 12.60
N ARG A 37 -0.85 16.81 11.74
CA ARG A 37 -2.07 16.10 12.11
C ARG A 37 -1.77 14.63 12.33
N ARG A 38 -2.06 14.16 13.54
CA ARG A 38 -2.04 12.74 13.86
C ARG A 38 -3.30 12.07 13.35
N GLY A 39 -3.16 10.86 12.83
CA GLY A 39 -4.30 10.07 12.41
C GLY A 39 -3.88 8.97 11.44
N PHE A 40 -4.81 8.61 10.57
CA PHE A 40 -4.57 7.59 9.57
C PHE A 40 -5.13 7.98 8.22
N VAL A 41 -4.42 7.58 7.17
CA VAL A 41 -4.89 7.64 5.79
C VAL A 41 -4.99 6.21 5.27
N THR A 42 -6.15 5.83 4.77
CA THR A 42 -6.34 4.56 4.07
C THR A 42 -6.03 4.78 2.60
N ALA A 43 -5.21 3.91 2.01
CA ALA A 43 -4.90 3.90 0.60
C ALA A 43 -5.09 2.50 0.02
N THR A 44 -5.72 2.43 -1.14
CA THR A 44 -5.78 1.24 -1.99
C THR A 44 -4.64 1.32 -3.00
N VAL A 45 -3.76 0.33 -2.99
CA VAL A 45 -2.52 0.29 -3.78
C VAL A 45 -2.62 -0.85 -4.77
N ARG A 46 -2.42 -0.57 -6.05
CA ARG A 46 -2.31 -1.57 -7.11
C ARG A 46 -0.87 -1.69 -7.58
N PHE A 47 -0.29 -2.86 -7.38
CA PHE A 47 1.01 -3.25 -7.90
C PHE A 47 0.87 -3.86 -9.30
N ASN A 48 1.84 -3.56 -10.16
CA ASN A 48 2.04 -4.20 -11.46
C ASN A 48 2.94 -5.44 -11.30
N PRO A 49 2.96 -6.38 -12.26
CA PRO A 49 3.71 -7.65 -12.17
C PRO A 49 5.22 -7.48 -11.89
N GLN A 50 5.80 -6.35 -12.29
CA GLN A 50 7.21 -6.01 -12.03
C GLN A 50 7.48 -5.59 -10.57
N GLY A 51 6.46 -5.63 -9.71
CA GLY A 51 6.54 -5.26 -8.30
C GLY A 51 6.40 -3.76 -8.01
N THR A 52 6.22 -2.93 -9.03
CA THR A 52 6.04 -1.47 -8.89
C THR A 52 4.60 -1.10 -8.62
N VAL A 53 4.37 -0.04 -7.85
CA VAL A 53 3.05 0.60 -7.75
C VAL A 53 2.66 1.26 -9.07
N GLY A 54 1.53 0.86 -9.64
CA GLY A 54 0.92 1.51 -10.81
C GLY A 54 -0.09 2.58 -10.42
N VAL A 55 -0.98 2.22 -9.49
CA VAL A 55 -2.11 3.07 -9.07
C VAL A 55 -2.18 3.14 -7.55
N VAL A 56 -2.48 4.34 -7.04
CA VAL A 56 -2.79 4.59 -5.63
C VAL A 56 -4.10 5.35 -5.59
N PHE A 57 -5.04 4.89 -4.77
CA PHE A 57 -6.26 5.61 -4.45
C PHE A 57 -6.29 5.87 -2.96
N VAL A 58 -6.21 7.13 -2.55
CA VAL A 58 -6.42 7.51 -1.15
C VAL A 58 -7.91 7.57 -0.83
N HIS A 59 -8.26 7.41 0.44
CA HIS A 59 -9.64 7.54 0.91
C HIS A 59 -10.28 8.84 0.38
N PRO A 60 -11.59 8.84 0.00
CA PRO A 60 -12.23 9.98 -0.68
C PRO A 60 -12.06 11.34 -0.01
N SER A 61 -11.98 11.37 1.32
CA SER A 61 -11.73 12.60 2.11
C SER A 61 -10.39 13.29 1.83
N TYR A 62 -9.45 12.62 1.14
CA TYR A 62 -8.13 13.14 0.82
C TYR A 62 -7.91 13.36 -0.68
N ILE A 63 -8.89 13.03 -1.54
CA ILE A 63 -8.80 13.26 -2.99
C ILE A 63 -8.60 14.76 -3.27
N GLU A 64 -7.66 15.07 -4.16
CA GLU A 64 -7.29 16.44 -4.55
C GLU A 64 -6.80 17.35 -3.41
N THR A 65 -6.55 16.78 -2.23
CA THR A 65 -5.94 17.51 -1.11
C THR A 65 -4.40 17.45 -1.19
N PRO A 66 -3.68 18.45 -0.65
CA PRO A 66 -2.22 18.39 -0.55
C PRO A 66 -1.71 17.14 0.19
N VAL A 67 -2.43 16.71 1.22
CA VAL A 67 -2.13 15.50 1.99
C VAL A 67 -2.26 14.27 1.08
N GLY A 68 -3.39 14.13 0.38
CA GLY A 68 -3.62 13.00 -0.53
C GLY A 68 -2.56 12.90 -1.63
N VAL A 69 -2.22 14.02 -2.28
CA VAL A 69 -1.17 14.08 -3.31
C VAL A 69 0.20 13.68 -2.74
N CYS A 70 0.53 14.14 -1.52
CA CYS A 70 1.76 13.73 -0.85
C CYS A 70 1.78 12.22 -0.57
N VAL A 71 0.69 11.67 -0.02
CA VAL A 71 0.57 10.24 0.30
C VAL A 71 0.68 9.40 -0.96
N GLU A 72 -0.01 9.75 -2.05
CA GLU A 72 0.10 9.04 -3.32
C GLU A 72 1.54 8.98 -3.83
N ARG A 73 2.26 10.10 -3.76
CA ARG A 73 3.68 10.16 -4.18
C ARG A 73 4.58 9.31 -3.29
N ALA A 74 4.39 9.36 -1.98
CA ALA A 74 5.16 8.57 -1.03
C ALA A 74 4.93 7.06 -1.22
N VAL A 75 3.66 6.65 -1.37
CA VAL A 75 3.30 5.24 -1.57
C VAL A 75 3.81 4.68 -2.90
N ARG A 76 3.89 5.50 -3.96
CA ARG A 76 4.41 5.07 -5.28
C ARG A 76 5.85 4.56 -5.25
N ILE A 77 6.61 4.85 -4.19
CA ILE A 77 7.98 4.38 -4.01
C ILE A 77 8.02 2.90 -3.58
N ALA A 78 6.95 2.38 -3.00
CA ALA A 78 6.88 1.01 -2.51
C ALA A 78 7.11 0.00 -3.64
N ARG A 79 7.83 -1.08 -3.32
CA ARG A 79 8.10 -2.18 -4.25
C ARG A 79 7.97 -3.51 -3.55
N VAL A 80 7.36 -4.46 -4.24
CA VAL A 80 7.33 -5.87 -3.85
C VAL A 80 8.20 -6.68 -4.83
N PRO A 81 8.58 -7.91 -4.49
CA PRO A 81 9.17 -8.83 -5.47
C PRO A 81 8.25 -9.00 -6.70
N PRO A 82 8.81 -9.20 -7.90
CA PRO A 82 8.02 -9.49 -9.09
C PRO A 82 7.10 -10.70 -8.89
N PHE A 83 5.95 -10.67 -9.55
CA PHE A 83 4.90 -11.69 -9.42
C PHE A 83 4.19 -11.93 -10.76
N VAL A 84 3.39 -12.99 -10.84
CA VAL A 84 2.83 -13.49 -12.11
C VAL A 84 1.45 -12.89 -12.42
N ALA A 85 0.65 -12.63 -11.39
CA ALA A 85 -0.68 -12.04 -11.56
C ALA A 85 -0.60 -10.71 -12.32
N PRO A 86 -1.60 -10.37 -13.16
CA PRO A 86 -1.57 -9.15 -13.99
C PRO A 86 -1.58 -7.87 -13.15
N HIS A 87 -2.14 -7.94 -11.94
CA HIS A 87 -2.09 -6.89 -10.94
C HIS A 87 -2.36 -7.49 -9.56
N PHE A 88 -1.88 -6.81 -8.52
CA PHE A 88 -2.20 -7.14 -7.13
C PHE A 88 -2.70 -5.87 -6.42
N THR A 89 -3.85 -5.94 -5.78
CA THR A 89 -4.47 -4.80 -5.10
C THR A 89 -4.55 -5.08 -3.60
N VAL A 90 -4.12 -4.11 -2.80
CA VAL A 90 -4.19 -4.17 -1.34
C VAL A 90 -4.67 -2.84 -0.77
N THR A 91 -5.50 -2.91 0.28
CA THR A 91 -5.87 -1.74 1.07
C THR A 91 -5.02 -1.70 2.32
N TYR A 92 -4.35 -0.58 2.55
CA TYR A 92 -3.47 -0.39 3.70
C TYR A 92 -3.77 0.91 4.41
N ARG A 93 -3.66 0.88 5.73
CA ARG A 93 -3.89 2.03 6.60
C ARG A 93 -2.55 2.55 7.12
N PHE A 94 -2.17 3.73 6.64
CA PHE A 94 -0.93 4.38 7.04
C PHE A 94 -1.15 5.32 8.23
N PRO A 95 -0.24 5.35 9.22
CA PRO A 95 -0.21 6.42 10.20
C PRO A 95 0.28 7.72 9.55
N ILE A 96 -0.29 8.85 9.96
CA ILE A 96 0.17 10.20 9.60
C ILE A 96 0.45 11.02 10.86
N GLN A 97 1.36 12.00 10.74
CA GLN A 97 1.82 12.84 11.86
C GLN A 97 2.07 14.30 11.48
#